data_AF-A0A6A7L0Z8-F1
#
_entry.id   AF-A0A6A7L0Z8-F1
#
_cell.length_a   1.000
_cell.length_b   1.000
_cell.length_c   1.000
_cell.angle_alpha   90.00
_cell.angle_beta   90.00
_cell.angle_gamma   90.00
#
_symmetry.space_group_name_H-M   'P 1'
#
loop_
_entity.id
_entity.type
_entity.pdbx_description
1 polymer ?
#
loop_
_entity_poly.entity_id
_entity_poly.type
_entity_poly.pdbx_seq_one_letter_code
_entity_poly.pdbx_strand_id
1 'polypeptide(L)'
;MGSLERNAQHACRARRAERGAGHAVSHARAIVEVIARVLADHPDQIAITEGQHRGAALLELYMGPGDLGRVIGRQGRTATALRTLVALAAERDGRRVQLEFRDWPPPAQ
;
A
#
# COMPACT_ATOMS: atom_id res chain seq x y z
N MET A 1 25.98 -11.10 30.12
CA MET A 1 24.50 -10.95 30.07
C MET A 1 24.13 -10.27 28.77
N GLY A 2 23.37 -10.97 27.90
CA GLY A 2 22.65 -10.33 26.78
C GLY A 2 23.34 -10.21 25.42
N SER A 3 24.26 -11.11 25.05
CA SER A 3 24.33 -11.50 23.63
C SER A 3 23.01 -12.19 23.32
N LEU A 4 22.23 -11.69 22.35
CA LEU A 4 21.17 -12.37 21.55
C LEU A 4 19.97 -11.45 21.27
N GLU A 5 20.13 -10.37 20.50
CA GLU A 5 18.98 -9.69 19.86
C GLU A 5 19.36 -9.02 18.54
N ARG A 6 20.41 -9.53 17.88
CA ARG A 6 20.95 -9.01 16.61
C ARG A 6 20.61 -9.85 15.37
N ASN A 7 19.70 -10.83 15.46
CA ASN A 7 19.58 -11.85 14.40
C ASN A 7 18.15 -12.30 14.06
N ALA A 8 17.34 -11.38 13.54
CA ALA A 8 16.11 -11.74 12.81
C ALA A 8 15.85 -10.85 11.59
N GLN A 9 16.36 -9.62 11.57
CA GLN A 9 16.05 -8.63 10.53
C GLN A 9 17.02 -8.65 9.33
N HIS A 10 18.09 -9.46 9.39
CA HIS A 10 19.14 -9.49 8.35
C HIS A 10 19.04 -10.65 7.34
N ALA A 11 18.23 -11.68 7.60
CA ALA A 11 18.15 -12.85 6.73
C ALA A 11 17.38 -12.62 5.40
N CYS A 12 16.67 -11.49 5.27
CA CYS A 12 15.85 -11.20 4.08
C CYS A 12 16.48 -10.16 3.12
N ARG A 13 17.79 -9.89 3.21
CA ARG A 13 18.42 -8.80 2.42
C ARG A 13 19.08 -9.21 1.10
N ALA A 14 19.25 -10.49 0.78
CA ALA A 14 20.22 -10.87 -0.26
C ALA A 14 19.72 -11.75 -1.44
N ARG A 15 18.44 -12.17 -1.53
CA ARG A 15 17.99 -13.08 -2.61
C ARG A 15 16.61 -12.81 -3.23
N ARG A 16 16.14 -11.55 -3.29
CA ARG A 16 14.84 -11.22 -3.91
C ARG A 16 14.86 -10.03 -4.90
N ALA A 17 16.03 -9.57 -5.32
CA ALA A 17 16.12 -8.46 -6.28
C ALA A 17 15.78 -8.87 -7.74
N GLU A 18 15.69 -10.16 -8.06
CA GLU A 18 15.65 -10.62 -9.46
C GLU A 18 14.65 -11.76 -9.73
N ARG A 19 13.38 -11.57 -9.35
CA ARG A 19 12.29 -12.27 -10.06
C ARG A 19 11.24 -11.29 -10.55
N GLY A 20 11.46 -10.83 -11.78
CA GLY A 20 10.42 -10.91 -12.81
C GLY A 20 9.33 -9.85 -12.73
N ALA A 21 9.46 -8.86 -13.61
CA ALA A 21 8.37 -8.05 -14.09
C ALA A 21 7.16 -8.92 -14.46
N GLY A 22 6.01 -8.63 -13.85
CA GLY A 22 4.72 -9.22 -14.16
C GLY A 22 4.33 -10.39 -13.25
N HIS A 23 3.29 -10.23 -12.44
CA HIS A 23 1.95 -10.51 -12.96
C HIS A 23 0.83 -10.10 -11.97
N ALA A 24 0.01 -9.17 -12.45
CA ALA A 24 -1.39 -8.88 -12.16
C ALA A 24 -1.81 -8.04 -10.92
N VAL A 25 -1.36 -8.28 -9.69
CA VAL A 25 -1.79 -7.46 -8.53
C VAL A 25 -0.68 -7.46 -7.46
N SER A 26 -0.15 -6.30 -7.06
CA SER A 26 0.70 -6.24 -5.87
C SER A 26 -0.10 -6.68 -4.64
N HIS A 27 0.43 -7.53 -3.76
CA HIS A 27 -0.30 -7.93 -2.54
C HIS A 27 -0.75 -6.71 -1.73
N ALA A 28 0.07 -5.65 -1.77
CA ALA A 28 -0.25 -4.33 -1.28
C ALA A 28 -1.56 -3.75 -1.85
N ARG A 29 -1.75 -3.78 -3.17
CA ARG A 29 -3.00 -3.31 -3.80
C ARG A 29 -4.21 -4.09 -3.33
N ALA A 30 -4.15 -5.42 -3.32
CA ALA A 30 -5.28 -6.25 -2.90
C ALA A 30 -5.72 -5.94 -1.46
N ILE A 31 -4.74 -5.76 -0.56
CA ILE A 31 -5.01 -5.38 0.84
C ILE A 31 -5.69 -4.01 0.91
N VAL A 32 -5.17 -3.01 0.20
CA VAL A 32 -5.74 -1.65 0.20
C VAL A 32 -7.15 -1.66 -0.38
N GLU A 33 -7.38 -2.39 -1.46
CA GLU A 33 -8.67 -2.49 -2.12
C GLU A 33 -9.74 -3.06 -1.20
N VAL A 34 -9.44 -4.18 -0.53
CA VAL A 34 -10.38 -4.83 0.40
C VAL A 34 -10.67 -3.90 1.58
N ILE A 35 -9.64 -3.32 2.19
CA ILE A 35 -9.84 -2.44 3.36
C ILE A 35 -10.59 -1.17 2.95
N ALA A 36 -10.24 -0.54 1.84
CA ALA A 36 -10.89 0.68 1.37
C ALA A 36 -12.38 0.43 1.07
N ARG A 37 -12.72 -0.67 0.38
CA ARG A 37 -14.12 -1.03 0.10
C ARG A 37 -14.94 -1.33 1.35
N VAL A 38 -14.34 -1.92 2.38
CA VAL A 38 -15.01 -2.18 3.66
C VAL A 38 -15.19 -0.90 4.48
N LEU A 39 -14.26 0.05 4.36
CA LEU A 39 -14.32 1.31 5.08
C LEU A 39 -15.21 2.35 4.39
N ALA A 40 -15.29 2.38 3.07
CA ALA A 40 -16.09 3.34 2.34
C ALA A 40 -17.59 3.07 2.45
N ASP A 41 -18.37 4.14 2.29
CA ASP A 41 -19.83 4.06 2.15
C ASP A 41 -20.20 3.74 0.68
N HIS A 42 -19.39 4.22 -0.27
CA HIS A 42 -19.57 4.01 -1.70
C HIS A 42 -18.40 3.19 -2.27
N PRO A 43 -18.42 1.84 -2.20
CA PRO A 43 -17.34 1.00 -2.72
C PRO A 43 -17.16 1.12 -4.24
N ASP A 44 -18.17 1.60 -4.97
CA ASP A 44 -18.13 1.83 -6.42
C ASP A 44 -17.29 3.07 -6.78
N GLN A 45 -17.08 4.00 -5.84
CA GLN A 45 -16.28 5.22 -6.01
C GLN A 45 -14.86 5.05 -5.46
N ILE A 46 -14.32 3.84 -5.55
CA ILE A 46 -12.94 3.52 -5.17
C ILE A 46 -12.19 3.02 -6.39
N ALA A 47 -11.11 3.72 -6.73
CA ALA A 47 -10.19 3.29 -7.77
C ALA A 47 -8.76 3.29 -7.24
N ILE A 48 -7.96 2.32 -7.69
CA ILE A 48 -6.55 2.21 -7.31
C ILE A 48 -5.70 2.18 -8.56
N THR A 49 -4.72 3.08 -8.62
CA THR A 49 -3.76 3.17 -9.71
C THR A 49 -2.37 2.79 -9.20
N GLU A 50 -1.66 1.98 -9.98
CA GLU A 50 -0.28 1.59 -9.72
C GLU A 50 0.64 2.33 -10.69
N GLY A 51 1.48 3.22 -10.17
CA GLY A 51 2.54 3.90 -10.90
C GLY A 51 3.93 3.40 -10.49
N GLN A 52 4.94 3.81 -11.25
CA GLN A 52 6.34 3.71 -10.84
C GLN A 52 6.94 5.10 -10.73
N HIS A 53 7.55 5.40 -9.58
CA HIS A 53 8.18 6.68 -9.33
C HIS A 53 9.53 6.48 -8.64
N ARG A 54 10.62 6.88 -9.31
CA ARG A 54 12.01 6.84 -8.78
C ARG A 54 12.42 5.49 -8.17
N GLY A 55 12.05 4.38 -8.83
CA GLY A 55 12.37 3.02 -8.36
C GLY A 55 11.52 2.52 -7.18
N ALA A 56 10.51 3.28 -6.75
CA ALA A 56 9.44 2.82 -5.88
C ALA A 56 8.13 2.68 -6.68
N ALA A 57 7.28 1.75 -6.26
CA ALA A 57 5.91 1.70 -6.74
C ALA A 57 5.09 2.78 -6.00
N LEU A 58 4.29 3.53 -6.76
CA LEU A 58 3.33 4.48 -6.22
C LEU A 58 1.95 3.85 -6.32
N LEU A 59 1.24 3.77 -5.20
CA LEU A 59 -0.12 3.24 -5.13
C LEU A 59 -1.04 4.42 -4.79
N GLU A 60 -1.83 4.86 -5.77
CA GLU A 60 -2.75 5.98 -5.61
C GLU A 60 -4.16 5.43 -5.39
N LEU A 61 -4.74 5.73 -4.23
CA LEU A 61 -6.11 5.39 -3.86
C LEU A 61 -7.00 6.61 -4.08
N TYR A 62 -7.86 6.54 -5.10
CA TYR A 62 -8.89 7.53 -5.41
C TYR A 62 -10.20 7.16 -4.72
N MET A 63 -10.84 8.14 -4.09
CA MET A 63 -12.06 7.96 -3.32
C MET A 63 -13.03 9.11 -3.55
N GLY A 64 -14.33 8.83 -3.46
CA GLY A 64 -15.37 9.86 -3.50
C GLY A 64 -15.26 10.87 -2.34
N PRO A 65 -15.86 12.06 -2.48
CA PRO A 65 -15.76 13.17 -1.52
C PRO A 65 -16.31 12.86 -0.11
N GLY A 66 -17.03 11.74 0.09
CA GLY A 66 -17.46 11.27 1.42
C GLY A 66 -16.56 10.20 2.05
N ASP A 67 -15.81 9.46 1.24
CA ASP A 67 -15.05 8.28 1.69
C ASP A 67 -13.64 8.65 2.17
N LEU A 68 -13.05 9.74 1.65
CA LEU A 68 -11.74 10.23 2.05
C LEU A 68 -11.63 10.41 3.58
N GLY A 69 -12.57 11.14 4.18
CA GLY A 69 -12.55 11.39 5.63
C GLY A 69 -12.71 10.12 6.46
N ARG A 70 -13.49 9.16 5.96
CA ARG A 70 -13.75 7.89 6.63
C ARG A 70 -12.54 6.95 6.56
N VAL A 71 -11.91 6.83 5.39
CA VAL A 71 -10.74 5.98 5.16
C VAL A 71 -9.49 6.55 5.84
N ILE A 72 -9.29 7.87 5.85
CA ILE A 72 -8.20 8.50 6.60
C ILE A 72 -8.42 8.29 8.11
N GLY A 73 -9.68 8.42 8.55
CA GLY A 73 -10.10 8.28 9.93
C GLY A 73 -9.68 9.45 10.82
N ARG A 74 -10.11 9.44 12.09
CA ARG A 74 -9.79 10.48 13.06
C ARG A 74 -8.28 10.57 13.28
N GLN A 75 -7.70 11.76 13.05
CA GLN A 75 -6.25 12.03 13.14
C GLN A 75 -5.38 11.22 12.16
N GLY A 76 -5.97 10.68 11.08
CA GLY A 76 -5.20 9.88 10.12
C GLY A 76 -4.73 8.52 10.66
N ARG A 77 -5.29 8.03 11.76
CA ARG A 77 -4.87 6.74 12.36
C ARG A 77 -5.07 5.57 11.40
N THR A 78 -6.19 5.55 10.68
CA THR A 78 -6.48 4.51 9.70
C THR A 78 -5.54 4.62 8.50
N ALA A 79 -5.26 5.84 8.02
CA ALA A 79 -4.27 6.08 6.97
C ALA A 79 -2.87 5.59 7.36
N THR A 80 -2.44 5.85 8.59
CA THR A 80 -1.15 5.39 9.11
C THR A 80 -1.09 3.87 9.20
N ALA A 81 -2.12 3.23 9.74
CA ALA A 81 -2.19 1.77 9.81
C ALA A 81 -2.14 1.13 8.42
N LEU A 82 -2.91 1.67 7.46
CA LEU A 82 -2.89 1.24 6.06
C LEU A 82 -1.49 1.35 5.45
N ARG A 83 -0.80 2.49 5.64
CA ARG A 83 0.58 2.68 5.15
C ARG A 83 1.53 1.63 5.71
N THR A 84 1.42 1.31 7.00
CA THR A 84 2.24 0.24 7.62
C THR A 84 1.96 -1.11 6.99
N LEU A 85 0.68 -1.47 6.79
CA LEU A 85 0.31 -2.75 6.15
C LEU A 85 0.82 -2.84 4.71
N VAL A 86 0.68 -1.77 3.93
CA VAL A 86 1.22 -1.68 2.57
C VAL A 86 2.73 -1.85 2.54
N ALA A 87 3.44 -1.17 3.44
CA ALA A 87 4.90 -1.28 3.52
C ALA A 87 5.32 -2.72 3.82
N LEU A 88 4.69 -3.37 4.81
CA LEU A 88 4.97 -4.76 5.16
C LEU A 88 4.65 -5.74 4.02
N ALA A 89 3.55 -5.53 3.29
CA ALA A 89 3.19 -6.33 2.14
C ALA A 89 4.21 -6.17 1.00
N ALA A 90 4.63 -4.93 0.74
CA ALA A 90 5.62 -4.59 -0.27
C ALA A 90 7.01 -5.16 0.03
N GLU A 91 7.41 -5.18 1.32
CA GLU A 91 8.66 -5.81 1.76
C GLU A 91 8.72 -7.30 1.41
N ARG A 92 7.58 -8.02 1.48
CA ARG A 92 7.51 -9.42 1.05
C ARG A 92 7.73 -9.56 -0.45
N ASP A 93 7.21 -8.62 -1.23
CA ASP A 93 7.40 -8.56 -2.68
C ASP A 93 8.80 -8.02 -3.07
N GLY A 94 9.64 -7.63 -2.11
CA GLY A 94 10.96 -7.05 -2.35
C GLY A 94 10.92 -5.67 -3.00
N ARG A 95 9.77 -4.98 -2.92
CA ARG A 95 9.52 -3.66 -3.54
C ARG A 95 9.30 -2.61 -2.47
N ARG A 96 9.64 -1.36 -2.77
CA ARG A 96 9.19 -0.21 -1.98
C ARG A 96 7.89 0.30 -2.58
N VAL A 97 6.85 0.42 -1.77
CA VAL A 97 5.55 0.98 -2.18
C VAL A 97 5.24 2.20 -1.33
N GLN A 98 4.75 3.26 -1.95
CA GLN A 98 4.17 4.41 -1.26
C GLN A 98 2.67 4.48 -1.54
N LEU A 99 1.86 4.60 -0.49
CA LEU A 99 0.42 4.78 -0.59
C LEU A 99 0.06 6.27 -0.51
N GLU A 100 -0.56 6.78 -1.55
CA GLU A 100 -1.14 8.13 -1.61
C GLU A 100 -2.66 8.07 -1.65
N PHE A 101 -3.29 8.96 -0.90
CA PHE A 101 -4.74 9.15 -0.92
C PHE A 101 -5.04 10.37 -1.79
N ARG A 102 -5.86 10.18 -2.81
CA ARG A 102 -6.27 11.20 -3.78
C ARG A 102 -7.77 11.44 -3.70
N ASP A 103 -8.17 12.66 -4.00
CA ASP A 103 -9.54 12.99 -4.31
C ASP A 103 -9.93 12.45 -5.70
N TRP A 104 -11.21 12.14 -5.87
CA TRP A 104 -11.81 11.80 -7.16
C TRP A 104 -11.85 13.03 -8.08
N PRO A 105 -11.59 12.93 -9.41
CA PRO A 105 -11.60 11.72 -10.25
C PRO A 105 -10.22 11.10 -10.54
N PRO A 106 -10.16 9.78 -10.80
CA PRO A 106 -8.95 9.14 -11.27
C PRO A 106 -8.53 9.73 -12.63
N PRO A 107 -7.22 9.82 -12.92
CA PRO A 107 -6.74 10.26 -14.23
C PRO A 107 -7.34 9.35 -15.30
N ALA A 108 -7.75 9.95 -16.42
CA ALA A 108 -8.17 9.20 -17.60
C ALA A 108 -6.98 8.33 -18.04
N GLN A 109 -7.11 7.02 -17.85
CA GLN A 109 -6.09 6.04 -18.21
C GLN A 109 -6.01 5.82 -19.72
#